data_AF-A0A2J6PG93-F1
#
_entry.id   AF-A0A2J6PG93-F1
#
_cell.length_a   1.000
_cell.length_b   1.000
_cell.length_c   1.000
_cell.angle_alpha   90.00
_cell.angle_beta   90.00
_cell.angle_gamma   90.00
#
_symmetry.space_group_name_H-M   'P 1'
#
loop_
_entity.id
_entity.type
_entity.pdbx_description
1 polymer ?
#
loop_
_entity_poly.entity_id
_entity_poly.type
_entity_poly.pdbx_seq_one_letter_code
_entity_poly.pdbx_strand_id
1 'polypeptide(L)'
;MPGSDVGLVRNKVSLWVRPNRGPDHGWLGILLVDPTIDHGFPLWSGYGNFHPPPSLDTPFEEISFPIYGNSVQEFIYWTLNRANTPPNTPFSTPNLLPIAWFTMISAQLILMCEYINARLGQIEWEIELGLSHLYAQDFDHTLKTLLMWRRQMSIYHSLVEQTISRISARYAPKDASSTSDDWRNVVIDFKDILRRLEILHCRADKIMTVSMAVTAREESKKATHESHTITKISYLAFVFVPLNFWAAFFSMSETFPLRTY
;
A
#
# COMPACT_ATOMS: atom_id res chain seq x y z
N MET A 1 -4.26 -4.60 14.94
CA MET A 1 -5.64 -4.17 14.65
C MET A 1 -6.21 -5.11 13.60
N PRO A 2 -7.32 -5.81 13.87
CA PRO A 2 -7.92 -6.71 12.90
C PRO A 2 -8.69 -5.90 11.84
N GLY A 3 -8.40 -6.13 10.56
CA GLY A 3 -9.36 -5.89 9.47
C GLY A 3 -9.50 -4.48 8.89
N SER A 4 -8.53 -3.57 9.03
CA SER A 4 -8.58 -2.34 8.22
C SER A 4 -8.02 -2.62 6.82
N ASP A 5 -8.85 -3.20 5.96
CA ASP A 5 -8.64 -3.10 4.51
C ASP A 5 -8.64 -1.60 4.18
N VAL A 6 -7.46 -1.03 3.95
CA VAL A 6 -7.32 0.36 3.50
C VAL A 6 -7.81 0.39 2.06
N GLY A 7 -9.11 0.67 1.94
CA GLY A 7 -9.85 0.70 0.69
C GLY A 7 -9.56 1.96 -0.11
N LEU A 8 -9.16 1.75 -1.35
CA LEU A 8 -9.25 2.60 -2.53
C LEU A 8 -9.31 4.13 -2.28
N VAL A 9 -8.15 4.78 -2.42
CA VAL A 9 -8.13 6.21 -2.76
C VAL A 9 -8.86 6.39 -4.09
N ARG A 10 -9.71 7.41 -4.16
CA ARG A 10 -10.57 7.81 -5.31
C ARG A 10 -10.03 7.33 -6.65
N ASN A 11 -10.72 6.38 -7.26
CA ASN A 11 -10.22 5.71 -8.46
C ASN A 11 -10.56 6.48 -9.74
N LYS A 12 -11.60 7.32 -9.70
CA LYS A 12 -12.08 8.06 -10.87
C LYS A 12 -12.54 9.44 -10.46
N VAL A 13 -11.92 10.44 -11.07
CA VAL A 13 -12.41 11.81 -11.00
C VAL A 13 -12.39 12.45 -12.38
N SER A 14 -13.51 13.06 -12.76
CA SER A 14 -13.59 13.91 -13.93
C SER A 14 -14.11 15.28 -13.54
N LEU A 15 -13.32 16.31 -13.90
CA LEU A 15 -13.71 17.70 -13.75
C LEU A 15 -13.95 18.30 -15.15
N TRP A 16 -15.13 18.87 -15.33
CA TRP A 16 -15.48 19.66 -16.51
C TRP A 16 -15.73 21.09 -16.09
N VAL A 17 -14.94 22.01 -16.62
CA VAL A 17 -15.09 23.45 -16.34
C VAL A 17 -15.45 24.15 -17.64
N ARG A 18 -16.43 25.04 -17.57
CA ARG A 18 -16.81 25.94 -18.66
C ARG A 18 -17.14 27.33 -18.11
N PRO A 19 -16.98 28.39 -18.90
CA PRO A 19 -17.49 29.70 -18.51
C PRO A 19 -19.01 29.63 -18.38
N ASN A 20 -19.57 30.28 -17.36
CA ASN A 20 -21.00 30.34 -17.18
C ASN A 20 -21.64 31.11 -18.34
N ARG A 21 -22.77 30.61 -18.84
CA ARG A 21 -23.53 31.24 -19.94
C ARG A 21 -24.71 32.08 -19.42
N GLY A 22 -24.95 32.06 -18.11
CA GLY A 22 -26.00 32.84 -17.45
C GLY A 22 -25.61 34.31 -17.22
N PRO A 23 -26.52 35.12 -16.63
CA PRO A 23 -26.26 36.52 -16.29
C PRO A 23 -25.15 36.66 -15.23
N ASP A 24 -24.91 35.63 -14.43
CA ASP A 24 -23.78 35.58 -13.51
C ASP A 24 -22.49 35.27 -14.28
N HIS A 25 -21.60 36.26 -14.37
CA HIS A 25 -20.28 36.20 -15.03
C HIS A 25 -19.25 35.26 -14.35
N GLY A 26 -19.67 34.07 -13.90
CA GLY A 26 -18.84 33.08 -13.21
C GLY A 26 -18.38 31.91 -14.08
N TRP A 27 -17.87 30.86 -13.42
CA TRP A 27 -17.49 29.59 -14.03
C TRP A 27 -18.38 28.46 -13.51
N LEU A 28 -18.79 27.54 -14.40
CA LEU A 28 -19.50 26.32 -14.04
C LEU A 28 -18.55 25.14 -14.09
N GLY A 29 -18.29 24.53 -12.93
CA GLY A 29 -17.56 23.28 -12.78
C GLY A 29 -18.50 22.12 -12.46
N ILE A 30 -18.42 21.02 -13.21
CA ILE A 30 -19.05 19.75 -12.87
C ILE A 30 -17.94 18.80 -12.44
N LEU A 31 -17.98 18.39 -11.18
CA LEU A 31 -17.03 17.46 -10.58
C LEU A 31 -17.74 16.12 -10.33
N LEU A 32 -17.26 15.06 -10.97
CA LEU A 32 -17.73 13.70 -10.74
C LEU A 32 -16.67 12.95 -9.91
N VAL A 33 -17.05 12.48 -8.73
CA VAL A 33 -16.15 11.79 -7.77
C VAL A 33 -16.68 10.39 -7.49
N ASP A 34 -15.80 9.39 -7.54
CA ASP A 34 -16.08 8.00 -7.15
C ASP A 34 -14.95 7.46 -6.23
N PRO A 35 -15.23 6.98 -5.00
CA PRO A 35 -16.54 6.86 -4.31
C PRO A 35 -16.91 8.10 -3.46
N THR A 36 -18.00 8.00 -2.68
CA THR A 36 -18.83 9.03 -1.98
C THR A 36 -18.20 10.38 -1.56
N ILE A 37 -19.07 11.41 -1.52
CA ILE A 37 -18.74 12.79 -1.06
C ILE A 37 -18.30 12.79 0.41
N ASP A 38 -18.89 11.90 1.21
CA ASP A 38 -18.57 11.70 2.62
C ASP A 38 -17.25 10.96 2.77
N HIS A 39 -16.40 11.52 3.63
CA HIS A 39 -15.12 10.92 3.95
C HIS A 39 -15.34 9.65 4.77
N GLY A 40 -14.66 8.56 4.38
CA GLY A 40 -14.34 7.50 5.34
C GLY A 40 -13.34 8.00 6.38
N PHE A 41 -12.67 7.10 7.09
CA PHE A 41 -11.58 7.50 7.96
C PHE A 41 -10.36 7.92 7.13
N PRO A 42 -9.84 9.15 7.29
CA PRO A 42 -8.68 9.59 6.53
C PRO A 42 -7.44 8.80 6.95
N LEU A 43 -6.65 8.37 5.96
CA LEU A 43 -5.37 7.72 6.21
C LEU A 43 -4.46 8.68 6.97
N TRP A 44 -3.91 8.25 8.12
CA TRP A 44 -2.98 9.06 8.95
C TRP A 44 -3.45 10.50 9.22
N SER A 45 -4.74 10.69 9.50
CA SER A 45 -5.35 12.01 9.76
C SER A 45 -5.38 12.97 8.56
N GLY A 46 -5.07 12.49 7.35
CA GLY A 46 -5.11 13.27 6.12
C GLY A 46 -3.74 13.71 5.62
N TYR A 47 -3.72 14.42 4.50
CA TYR A 47 -2.48 14.97 3.92
C TYR A 47 -2.13 16.31 4.58
N GLY A 48 -0.86 16.72 4.45
CA GLY A 48 -0.36 17.95 5.05
C GLY A 48 -1.00 19.23 4.49
N ASN A 49 -0.96 20.30 5.29
CA ASN A 49 -1.44 21.62 4.90
C ASN A 49 -0.65 22.16 3.68
N PHE A 50 -1.32 22.78 2.71
CA PHE A 50 -0.68 23.42 1.55
C PHE A 50 -0.10 24.81 1.85
N HIS A 51 -0.44 25.39 3.00
CA HIS A 51 0.20 26.61 3.49
C HIS A 51 1.64 26.34 3.90
N PRO A 52 2.54 27.33 3.70
CA PRO A 52 3.90 27.21 4.20
C PRO A 52 3.87 26.95 5.72
N PRO A 53 4.84 26.19 6.24
CA PRO A 53 4.91 25.95 7.67
C PRO A 53 4.98 27.30 8.42
N PRO A 54 4.24 27.45 9.53
CA PRO A 54 4.28 28.66 10.33
C PRO A 54 5.71 28.97 10.78
N SER A 55 6.06 30.26 10.88
CA SER A 55 7.34 30.66 11.47
C SER A 55 7.37 30.32 12.96
N LEU A 56 8.56 30.11 13.52
CA LEU A 56 8.73 29.82 14.95
C LEU A 56 8.15 30.92 15.86
N ASP A 57 8.06 32.14 15.35
CA ASP A 57 7.56 33.31 16.07
C ASP A 57 6.04 33.51 15.96
N THR A 58 5.34 32.66 15.19
CA THR A 58 3.88 32.78 15.06
C THR A 58 3.18 32.24 16.32
N PRO A 59 2.26 33.02 16.92
CA PRO A 59 1.53 32.56 18.10
C PRO A 59 0.63 31.38 17.74
N PHE A 60 0.56 30.39 18.63
CA PHE A 60 -0.24 29.18 18.42
C PHE A 60 -1.72 29.45 18.11
N GLU A 61 -2.26 30.57 18.57
CA GLU A 61 -3.65 31.00 18.36
C GLU A 61 -3.94 31.39 16.89
N GLU A 62 -2.92 31.77 16.12
CA GLU A 62 -3.03 32.06 14.69
C GLU A 62 -2.90 30.79 13.83
N ILE A 63 -2.49 29.66 14.42
CA ILE A 63 -2.33 28.38 13.74
C ILE A 63 -3.69 27.67 13.70
N SER A 64 -4.50 28.01 12.70
CA SER A 64 -5.76 27.31 12.43
C SER A 64 -5.52 26.08 11.54
N PHE A 65 -5.84 24.89 12.06
CA PHE A 65 -5.97 23.68 11.25
C PHE A 65 -7.42 23.56 10.78
N PRO A 66 -7.68 23.61 9.47
CA PRO A 66 -9.04 23.47 8.97
C PRO A 66 -9.51 22.03 9.20
N ILE A 67 -10.58 21.87 9.99
CA ILE A 67 -11.27 20.59 10.18
C ILE A 67 -12.32 20.48 9.09
N TYR A 68 -12.12 19.56 8.14
CA TYR A 68 -13.05 19.37 7.03
C TYR A 68 -14.06 18.28 7.35
N GLY A 69 -15.36 18.56 7.18
CA GLY A 69 -16.41 17.56 7.31
C GLY A 69 -16.54 16.68 6.06
N ASN A 70 -16.35 17.28 4.88
CA ASN A 70 -16.42 16.56 3.60
C ASN A 70 -15.36 17.02 2.60
N SER A 71 -15.17 16.21 1.57
CA SER A 71 -14.15 16.44 0.54
C SER A 71 -14.42 17.61 -0.39
N VAL A 72 -15.68 18.03 -0.47
CA VAL A 72 -16.10 19.17 -1.30
C VAL A 72 -15.81 20.47 -0.58
N GLN A 73 -16.05 20.54 0.74
CA GLN A 73 -15.70 21.68 1.59
C GLN A 73 -14.19 21.88 1.62
N GLU A 74 -13.44 20.79 1.69
CA GLU A 74 -11.98 20.78 1.58
C GLU A 74 -11.52 21.35 0.23
N PHE A 75 -12.11 20.87 -0.87
CA PHE A 75 -11.81 21.43 -2.19
C PHE A 75 -12.17 22.90 -2.30
N ILE A 76 -13.35 23.31 -1.85
CA ILE A 76 -13.79 24.71 -1.85
C ILE A 76 -12.80 25.54 -1.05
N TYR A 77 -12.46 25.12 0.17
CA TYR A 77 -11.50 25.81 1.01
C TYR A 77 -10.15 25.98 0.31
N TRP A 78 -9.57 24.91 -0.25
CA TRP A 78 -8.27 25.01 -0.92
C TRP A 78 -8.32 25.80 -2.24
N THR A 79 -9.44 25.78 -2.94
CA THR A 79 -9.61 26.64 -4.13
C THR A 79 -9.69 28.11 -3.78
N LEU A 80 -10.30 28.45 -2.64
CA LEU A 80 -10.49 29.83 -2.18
C LEU A 80 -9.26 30.35 -1.43
N ASN A 81 -8.55 29.48 -0.70
CA ASN A 81 -7.50 29.85 0.25
C ASN A 81 -6.10 29.41 -0.20
N ARG A 82 -5.80 29.48 -1.51
CA ARG A 82 -4.49 29.07 -2.04
C ARG A 82 -3.36 29.88 -1.43
N ALA A 83 -2.48 29.18 -0.70
CA ALA A 83 -1.28 29.70 -0.03
C ALA A 83 -0.32 30.52 -0.91
N ASN A 84 -0.34 30.31 -2.24
CA ASN A 84 0.66 30.84 -3.16
C ASN A 84 0.09 31.67 -4.31
N THR A 85 -1.21 31.99 -4.30
CA THR A 85 -1.75 32.97 -5.26
C THR A 85 -1.68 34.36 -4.65
N PRO A 86 -1.04 35.35 -5.30
CA PRO A 86 -1.05 36.71 -4.80
C PRO A 86 -2.52 37.16 -4.65
N PRO A 87 -2.86 37.97 -3.61
CA PRO A 87 -4.24 38.28 -3.22
C PRO A 87 -5.11 39.01 -4.26
N ASN A 88 -4.67 39.11 -5.53
CA ASN A 88 -5.34 39.82 -6.61
C ASN A 88 -5.32 39.07 -7.95
N THR A 89 -5.06 37.75 -8.00
CA THR A 89 -5.28 37.02 -9.26
C THR A 89 -6.77 37.00 -9.58
N PRO A 90 -7.22 37.61 -10.70
CA PRO A 90 -8.63 37.62 -11.05
C PRO A 90 -9.11 36.17 -11.24
N PHE A 91 -10.29 35.84 -10.70
CA PHE A 91 -10.98 34.56 -10.88
C PHE A 91 -11.32 34.21 -12.35
N SER A 92 -10.82 34.98 -13.31
CA SER A 92 -11.03 34.83 -14.75
C SER A 92 -10.20 33.72 -15.39
N THR A 93 -9.33 33.01 -14.67
CA THR A 93 -8.53 31.92 -15.27
C THR A 93 -9.26 30.56 -15.13
N PRO A 94 -9.67 29.91 -16.25
CA PRO A 94 -10.39 28.63 -16.24
C PRO A 94 -9.61 27.46 -15.60
N ASN A 95 -8.32 27.64 -15.39
CA ASN A 95 -7.39 26.59 -14.97
C ASN A 95 -7.26 26.49 -13.44
N LEU A 96 -7.78 27.44 -12.67
CA LEU A 96 -7.61 27.46 -11.21
C LEU A 96 -8.25 26.24 -10.52
N LEU A 97 -9.52 25.95 -10.85
CA LEU A 97 -10.28 24.85 -10.25
C LEU A 97 -9.63 23.48 -10.56
N PRO A 98 -9.27 23.17 -11.82
CA PRO A 98 -8.58 21.92 -12.12
C PRO A 98 -7.23 21.77 -11.44
N ILE A 99 -6.39 22.81 -11.41
CA ILE A 99 -5.07 22.71 -10.78
C ILE A 99 -5.23 22.42 -9.29
N ALA A 100 -6.12 23.12 -8.57
CA ALA A 100 -6.30 22.93 -7.13
C ALA A 100 -6.77 21.50 -6.81
N TRP A 101 -7.67 20.97 -7.64
CA TRP A 101 -8.14 19.60 -7.50
C TRP A 101 -7.02 18.57 -7.72
N PHE A 102 -6.22 18.73 -8.77
CA PHE A 102 -5.14 17.80 -9.07
C PHE A 102 -4.01 17.86 -8.03
N THR A 103 -3.71 19.03 -7.47
CA THR A 103 -2.79 19.17 -6.33
C THR A 103 -3.31 18.48 -5.06
N MET A 104 -4.62 18.54 -4.81
CA MET A 104 -5.22 17.80 -3.69
C MET A 104 -5.10 16.28 -3.88
N ILE A 105 -5.35 15.79 -5.09
CA ILE A 105 -5.18 14.38 -5.42
C ILE A 105 -3.71 13.96 -5.30
N SER A 106 -2.77 14.75 -5.80
CA SER A 106 -1.34 14.41 -5.71
C SER A 106 -0.90 14.27 -4.26
N ALA A 107 -1.35 15.16 -3.37
CA ALA A 107 -1.08 15.07 -1.94
C ALA A 107 -1.64 13.77 -1.29
N GLN A 108 -2.86 13.38 -1.64
CA GLN A 108 -3.46 12.12 -1.17
C GLN A 108 -2.69 10.89 -1.67
N LEU A 109 -2.20 10.92 -2.92
CA LEU A 109 -1.39 9.85 -3.49
C LEU A 109 0.00 9.76 -2.85
N ILE A 110 0.61 10.89 -2.50
CA ILE A 110 1.88 10.91 -1.75
C ILE A 110 1.67 10.27 -0.38
N LEU A 111 0.62 10.65 0.34
CA LEU A 111 0.29 10.06 1.64
C LEU A 111 0.09 8.54 1.55
N MET A 112 -0.57 8.08 0.49
CA MET A 112 -0.70 6.65 0.21
C MET A 112 0.67 5.99 -0.03
N CYS A 113 1.57 6.62 -0.80
CA CYS A 113 2.91 6.10 -1.02
C CYS A 113 3.69 5.96 0.31
N GLU A 114 3.63 6.96 1.18
CA GLU A 114 4.28 6.92 2.49
C GLU A 114 3.68 5.83 3.40
N TYR A 115 2.37 5.68 3.38
CA TYR A 115 1.69 4.60 4.09
C TYR A 115 2.14 3.22 3.62
N ILE A 116 2.16 3.00 2.30
CA ILE A 116 2.64 1.76 1.71
C ILE A 116 4.09 1.51 2.09
N ASN A 117 4.93 2.54 2.05
CA ASN A 117 6.35 2.46 2.43
C ASN A 117 6.52 2.00 3.89
N ALA A 118 5.74 2.56 4.81
CA ALA A 118 5.74 2.17 6.21
C ALA A 118 5.23 0.74 6.43
N ARG A 119 4.16 0.34 5.72
CA ARG A 119 3.63 -1.03 5.79
C ARG A 119 4.60 -2.06 5.23
N LEU A 120 5.28 -1.77 4.12
CA LEU A 120 6.34 -2.62 3.60
C LEU A 120 7.51 -2.73 4.59
N GLY A 121 7.89 -1.62 5.24
CA GLY A 121 8.90 -1.64 6.30
C GLY A 121 8.51 -2.50 7.50
N GLN A 122 7.24 -2.47 7.90
CA GLN A 122 6.73 -3.35 8.95
C GLN A 122 6.81 -4.83 8.54
N ILE A 123 6.41 -5.16 7.31
CA ILE A 123 6.49 -6.53 6.78
C ILE A 123 7.94 -7.02 6.74
N GLU A 124 8.86 -6.17 6.28
CA GLU A 124 10.30 -6.48 6.24
C GLU A 124 10.84 -6.78 7.65
N TRP A 125 10.48 -5.97 8.64
CA TRP A 125 10.84 -6.21 10.03
C TRP A 125 10.26 -7.52 10.58
N GLU A 126 8.99 -7.83 10.29
CA GLU A 126 8.35 -9.09 10.69
C GLU A 126 9.07 -10.33 10.10
N ILE A 127 9.59 -10.22 8.87
CA ILE A 127 10.36 -11.27 8.21
C ILE A 127 11.75 -11.42 8.84
N GLU A 128 12.46 -10.31 9.07
CA GLU A 128 13.80 -10.31 9.66
C GLU A 128 13.83 -10.89 11.08
N LEU A 129 12.81 -10.58 11.88
CA LEU A 129 12.71 -11.07 13.25
C LEU A 129 12.48 -12.59 13.32
N GLY A 130 12.25 -13.27 12.20
CA GLY A 130 12.03 -14.71 12.14
C GLY A 130 10.75 -15.14 12.87
N LEU A 131 9.77 -14.24 12.99
CA LEU A 131 8.47 -14.53 13.63
C LEU A 131 7.69 -15.65 12.91
N SER A 132 8.13 -16.02 11.70
CA SER A 132 7.69 -17.20 10.96
C SER A 132 7.67 -18.50 11.79
N HIS A 133 8.57 -18.65 12.77
CA HIS A 133 8.57 -19.83 13.66
C HIS A 133 7.61 -19.70 14.86
N LEU A 134 7.39 -18.49 15.38
CA LEU A 134 6.60 -18.28 16.60
C LEU A 134 5.09 -18.22 16.32
N TYR A 135 4.70 -17.76 15.13
CA TYR A 135 3.31 -17.60 14.74
C TYR A 135 3.14 -17.89 13.24
N ALA A 136 3.11 -19.17 12.85
CA ALA A 136 2.90 -19.58 11.45
C ALA A 136 1.62 -18.98 10.83
N GLN A 137 0.57 -18.75 11.63
CA GLN A 137 -0.66 -18.09 11.18
C GLN A 137 -0.46 -16.59 10.84
N ASP A 138 0.43 -15.89 11.55
CA ASP A 138 0.68 -14.47 11.33
C ASP A 138 1.52 -14.26 10.07
N PHE A 139 2.44 -15.17 9.76
CA PHE A 139 3.27 -15.09 8.56
C PHE A 139 2.46 -15.26 7.26
N ASP A 140 1.51 -16.20 7.22
CA ASP A 140 0.60 -16.36 6.08
C ASP A 140 -0.26 -15.10 5.87
N HIS A 141 -0.68 -14.46 6.97
CA HIS A 141 -1.41 -13.20 6.91
C HIS A 141 -0.53 -12.05 6.36
N THR A 142 0.72 -11.96 6.80
CA THR A 142 1.71 -11.00 6.31
C THR A 142 2.00 -11.20 4.81
N LEU A 143 2.18 -12.44 4.36
CA LEU A 143 2.33 -12.78 2.93
C LEU A 143 1.10 -12.40 2.11
N LYS A 144 -0.10 -12.73 2.59
CA LYS A 144 -1.35 -12.36 1.91
C LYS A 144 -1.49 -10.84 1.80
N THR A 145 -1.12 -10.12 2.84
CA THR A 145 -1.12 -8.65 2.87
C THR A 145 -0.11 -8.09 1.86
N LEU A 146 1.11 -8.64 1.80
CA LEU A 146 2.13 -8.26 0.81
C LEU A 146 1.64 -8.47 -0.63
N LEU A 147 1.00 -9.62 -0.92
CA LEU A 147 0.42 -9.91 -2.24
C LEU A 147 -0.70 -8.93 -2.61
N MET A 148 -1.53 -8.55 -1.64
CA MET A 148 -2.57 -7.54 -1.82
C MET A 148 -1.95 -6.18 -2.18
N TRP A 149 -0.95 -5.71 -1.43
CA TRP A 149 -0.27 -4.44 -1.71
C TRP A 149 0.44 -4.44 -3.05
N ARG A 150 1.12 -5.54 -3.41
CA ARG A 150 1.73 -5.70 -4.74
C ARG A 150 0.70 -5.56 -5.85
N ARG A 151 -0.46 -6.21 -5.72
CA ARG A 151 -1.56 -6.11 -6.71
C ARG A 151 -2.10 -4.68 -6.79
N GLN A 152 -2.28 -4.01 -5.65
CA GLN A 152 -2.80 -2.64 -5.61
C GLN A 152 -1.83 -1.62 -6.21
N MET A 153 -0.52 -1.77 -6.02
CA MET A 153 0.49 -0.87 -6.60
C MET A 153 0.41 -0.81 -8.12
N SER A 154 0.21 -1.96 -8.78
CA SER A 154 0.04 -2.01 -10.23
C SER A 154 -1.20 -1.23 -10.70
N ILE A 155 -2.30 -1.31 -9.95
CA ILE A 155 -3.53 -0.55 -10.23
C ILE A 155 -3.25 0.95 -10.11
N TYR A 156 -2.60 1.39 -9.02
CA TYR A 156 -2.27 2.80 -8.82
C TYR A 156 -1.29 3.33 -9.87
N HIS A 157 -0.30 2.52 -10.26
CA HIS A 157 0.63 2.87 -11.34
C HIS A 157 -0.12 3.17 -12.64
N SER A 158 -1.00 2.25 -13.08
CA SER A 158 -1.80 2.43 -14.28
C SER A 158 -2.74 3.65 -14.20
N LEU A 159 -3.29 3.95 -13.03
CA LEU A 159 -4.17 5.09 -12.81
C LEU A 159 -3.39 6.41 -12.92
N VAL A 160 -2.20 6.49 -12.31
CA VAL A 160 -1.35 7.67 -12.37
C VAL A 160 -0.86 7.90 -13.79
N GLU A 161 -0.45 6.85 -14.50
CA GLU A 161 -0.04 6.93 -15.91
C GLU A 161 -1.18 7.44 -16.83
N GLN A 162 -2.39 6.91 -16.64
CA GLN A 162 -3.58 7.41 -17.36
C GLN A 162 -3.88 8.87 -17.01
N THR A 163 -3.70 9.26 -15.75
CA THR A 163 -3.94 10.64 -15.29
C THR A 163 -2.94 11.60 -15.92
N ILE A 164 -1.66 11.25 -15.95
CA ILE A 164 -0.61 12.03 -16.64
C ILE A 164 -0.96 12.18 -18.12
N SER A 165 -1.34 11.09 -18.78
CA SER A 165 -1.70 11.10 -20.21
C SER A 165 -2.93 11.98 -20.50
N ARG A 166 -3.92 11.98 -19.60
CA ARG A 166 -5.12 12.83 -19.72
C ARG A 166 -4.81 14.30 -19.47
N ILE A 167 -4.02 14.61 -18.44
CA ILE A 167 -3.64 15.99 -18.12
C ILE A 167 -2.79 16.56 -19.26
N SER A 168 -1.81 15.80 -19.75
CA SER A 168 -0.95 16.23 -20.86
C SER A 168 -1.76 16.42 -22.15
N ALA A 169 -2.68 15.52 -22.50
CA ALA A 169 -3.50 15.68 -23.70
C ALA A 169 -4.47 16.88 -23.62
N ARG A 170 -5.03 17.15 -22.42
CA ARG A 170 -6.06 18.18 -22.24
C ARG A 170 -5.50 19.58 -22.01
N TYR A 171 -4.37 19.67 -21.31
CA TYR A 171 -3.76 20.93 -20.89
C TYR A 171 -2.39 21.17 -21.53
N ALA A 172 -1.99 20.37 -22.53
CA ALA A 172 -0.81 20.67 -23.35
C ALA A 172 -0.88 22.10 -23.90
N PRO A 173 0.22 22.86 -23.84
CA PRO A 173 0.25 24.22 -24.35
C PRO A 173 0.00 24.19 -25.86
N LYS A 174 -1.16 24.71 -26.28
CA LYS A 174 -1.45 24.94 -27.70
C LYS A 174 -0.79 26.21 -28.23
N ASP A 175 -0.58 27.20 -27.36
CA ASP A 175 0.06 28.47 -27.69
C ASP A 175 1.10 28.86 -26.61
N ALA A 176 2.31 29.20 -27.05
CA ALA A 176 3.51 29.38 -26.22
C ALA A 176 3.53 30.66 -25.35
N SER A 177 2.43 31.38 -25.17
CA SER A 177 2.49 32.79 -24.75
C SER A 177 1.95 33.16 -23.37
N SER A 178 1.47 32.24 -22.51
CA SER A 178 1.23 32.56 -21.07
C SER A 178 0.60 31.46 -20.22
N THR A 179 0.14 30.35 -20.79
CA THR A 179 -0.37 29.20 -20.01
C THR A 179 0.74 28.17 -19.84
N SER A 180 1.19 27.73 -18.66
CA SER A 180 1.10 28.21 -17.26
C SER A 180 2.10 27.31 -16.51
N ASP A 181 3.15 27.86 -15.91
CA ASP A 181 4.13 27.07 -15.14
C ASP A 181 3.47 26.13 -14.10
N ASP A 182 2.30 26.53 -13.60
CA ASP A 182 1.48 25.76 -12.66
C ASP A 182 1.08 24.36 -13.15
N TRP A 183 0.70 24.19 -14.42
CA TRP A 183 0.35 22.88 -14.98
C TRP A 183 1.57 21.99 -15.13
N ARG A 184 2.74 22.59 -15.42
CA ARG A 184 4.00 21.87 -15.48
C ARG A 184 4.36 21.31 -14.10
N ASN A 185 4.16 22.10 -13.04
CA ASN A 185 4.40 21.66 -11.66
C ASN A 185 3.51 20.47 -11.29
N VAL A 186 2.20 20.54 -11.58
CA VAL A 186 1.29 19.40 -11.36
C VAL A 186 1.75 18.14 -12.10
N VAL A 187 2.14 18.25 -13.38
CA VAL A 187 2.63 17.10 -14.16
C VAL A 187 3.94 16.55 -13.56
N ILE A 188 4.82 17.40 -13.06
CA ILE A 188 6.05 16.99 -12.37
C ILE A 188 5.70 16.20 -11.10
N ASP A 189 4.75 16.69 -10.29
CA ASP A 189 4.31 16.00 -9.06
C ASP A 189 3.78 14.60 -9.37
N PHE A 190 2.93 14.45 -10.39
CA PHE A 190 2.43 13.13 -10.79
C PHE A 190 3.52 12.21 -11.34
N LYS A 191 4.54 12.75 -12.02
CA LYS A 191 5.71 11.95 -12.46
C LYS A 191 6.56 11.50 -11.27
N ASP A 192 6.72 12.33 -10.23
CA ASP A 192 7.40 11.93 -9.00
C ASP A 192 6.63 10.80 -8.29
N ILE A 193 5.32 10.93 -8.18
CA ILE A 193 4.44 9.88 -7.63
C ILE A 193 4.59 8.58 -8.41
N LEU A 194 4.60 8.64 -9.75
CA LEU A 194 4.78 7.45 -10.59
C LEU A 194 6.12 6.75 -10.29
N ARG A 195 7.21 7.52 -10.19
CA ARG A 195 8.53 7.01 -9.84
C ARG A 195 8.55 6.38 -8.44
N ARG A 196 7.89 7.00 -7.45
CA ARG A 196 7.77 6.44 -6.10
C ARG A 196 7.02 5.11 -6.10
N LEU A 197 5.92 5.01 -6.85
CA LEU A 197 5.16 3.77 -7.00
C LEU A 197 6.00 2.65 -7.64
N GLU A 198 6.84 2.96 -8.64
CA GLU A 198 7.75 1.97 -9.25
C GLU A 198 8.79 1.46 -8.26
N ILE A 199 9.37 2.35 -7.45
CA ILE A 199 10.33 1.98 -6.40
C ILE A 199 9.64 1.09 -5.36
N LEU A 200 8.42 1.45 -4.93
CA LEU A 200 7.65 0.67 -3.95
C LEU A 200 7.26 -0.70 -4.52
N HIS A 201 6.88 -0.78 -5.78
CA HIS A 201 6.57 -2.04 -6.45
C HIS A 201 7.80 -2.96 -6.51
N CYS A 202 8.95 -2.43 -6.93
CA CYS A 202 10.22 -3.18 -6.93
C CYS A 202 10.62 -3.63 -5.52
N ARG A 203 10.42 -2.78 -4.51
CA ARG A 203 10.68 -3.14 -3.10
C ARG A 203 9.77 -4.27 -2.64
N ALA A 204 8.48 -4.22 -2.95
CA ALA A 204 7.53 -5.29 -2.61
C ALA A 204 7.91 -6.64 -3.25
N ASP A 205 8.36 -6.65 -4.51
CA ASP A 205 8.83 -7.86 -5.19
C ASP A 205 10.09 -8.46 -4.56
N LYS A 206 11.04 -7.60 -4.14
CA LYS A 206 12.23 -8.03 -3.40
C LYS A 206 11.85 -8.64 -2.05
N ILE A 207 10.99 -7.98 -1.28
CA ILE A 207 10.49 -8.48 0.01
C ILE A 207 9.79 -9.85 -0.18
N MET A 208 8.98 -10.00 -1.23
CA MET A 208 8.32 -11.27 -1.54
C MET A 208 9.34 -12.38 -1.82
N THR A 209 10.37 -12.10 -2.61
CA THR A 209 11.42 -13.07 -2.94
C THR A 209 12.18 -13.52 -1.69
N VAL A 210 12.55 -12.57 -0.82
CA VAL A 210 13.19 -12.87 0.47
C VAL A 210 12.26 -13.70 1.36
N SER A 211 10.98 -13.33 1.45
CA SER A 211 9.99 -14.08 2.23
C SER A 211 9.88 -15.53 1.79
N MET A 212 9.76 -15.77 0.48
CA MET A 212 9.72 -17.13 -0.09
C MET A 212 10.98 -17.94 0.23
N ALA A 213 12.16 -17.31 0.16
CA ALA A 213 13.42 -17.96 0.52
C ALA A 213 13.49 -18.34 2.01
N VAL A 214 12.97 -17.48 2.89
CA VAL A 214 12.86 -17.77 4.32
C VAL A 214 11.90 -18.93 4.56
N THR A 215 10.73 -18.95 3.93
CA THR A 215 9.76 -20.06 4.03
C THR A 215 10.37 -21.38 3.59
N ALA A 216 11.01 -21.41 2.41
CA ALA A 216 11.63 -22.63 1.88
C ALA A 216 12.75 -23.16 2.80
N ARG A 217 13.53 -22.25 3.39
CA ARG A 217 14.56 -22.63 4.38
C ARG A 217 13.94 -23.25 5.63
N GLU A 218 12.82 -22.72 6.08
CA GLU A 218 12.15 -23.22 7.28
C GLU A 218 11.48 -24.57 7.05
N GLU A 219 10.82 -24.75 5.92
CA GLU A 219 10.29 -26.05 5.49
C GLU A 219 11.40 -27.11 5.37
N SER A 220 12.57 -26.73 4.85
CA SER A 220 13.73 -27.61 4.77
C SER A 220 14.25 -28.03 6.16
N LYS A 221 14.31 -27.12 7.14
CA LYS A 221 14.67 -27.47 8.52
C LYS A 221 13.64 -28.41 9.14
N LYS A 222 12.34 -28.13 8.95
CA LYS A 222 11.27 -28.98 9.44
C LYS A 222 11.37 -30.39 8.86
N ALA A 223 11.57 -30.51 7.55
CA ALA A 223 11.76 -31.79 6.87
C ALA A 223 13.01 -32.55 7.36
N THR A 224 14.13 -31.86 7.65
CA THR A 224 15.32 -32.51 8.21
C THR A 224 15.10 -32.99 9.64
N HIS A 225 14.37 -32.22 10.47
CA HIS A 225 14.00 -32.63 11.82
C HIS A 225 13.05 -33.84 11.84
N GLU A 226 12.03 -33.83 10.97
CA GLU A 226 11.11 -34.95 10.78
C GLU A 226 11.86 -36.19 10.28
N SER A 227 12.76 -36.03 9.29
CA SER A 227 13.60 -37.12 8.77
C SER A 227 14.48 -37.75 9.85
N HIS A 228 15.09 -36.93 10.73
CA HIS A 228 15.90 -37.45 11.83
C HIS A 228 15.05 -38.21 12.86
N THR A 229 13.83 -37.77 13.13
CA THR A 229 12.87 -38.45 14.00
C THR A 229 12.46 -39.80 13.41
N ILE A 230 12.12 -39.83 12.12
CA ILE A 230 11.80 -41.07 11.39
C ILE A 230 13.00 -42.03 11.40
N THR A 231 14.22 -41.51 11.19
CA THR A 231 15.45 -42.31 11.22
C THR A 231 15.66 -42.96 12.59
N LYS A 232 15.44 -42.22 13.69
CA LYS A 232 15.52 -42.78 15.06
C LYS A 232 14.51 -43.90 15.28
N ILE A 233 13.26 -43.71 14.86
CA ILE A 233 12.20 -44.72 15.01
C ILE A 233 12.51 -45.96 14.16
N SER A 234 12.93 -45.78 12.91
CA SER A 234 13.30 -46.88 12.02
C SER A 234 14.49 -47.68 12.56
N TYR A 235 15.49 -47.01 13.12
CA TYR A 235 16.62 -47.68 13.77
C TYR A 235 16.15 -48.53 14.96
N LEU A 236 15.27 -47.97 15.80
CA LEU A 236 14.70 -48.69 16.94
C LEU A 236 13.91 -49.93 16.46
N ALA A 237 13.05 -49.77 15.45
CA ALA A 237 12.28 -50.86 14.87
C ALA A 237 13.18 -51.95 14.28
N PHE A 238 14.26 -51.58 13.59
CA PHE A 238 15.21 -52.53 13.00
C PHE A 238 15.89 -53.43 14.05
N VAL A 239 16.15 -52.90 15.25
CA VAL A 239 16.74 -53.69 16.34
C VAL A 239 15.68 -54.57 17.02
N PHE A 240 14.53 -54.00 17.40
CA PHE A 240 13.55 -54.71 18.23
C PHE A 240 12.67 -55.69 17.46
N VAL A 241 12.39 -55.48 16.17
CA VAL A 241 11.52 -56.38 15.39
C VAL A 241 12.13 -57.79 15.27
N PRO A 242 13.40 -57.97 14.86
CA PRO A 242 14.02 -59.30 14.84
C PRO A 242 14.20 -59.90 16.24
N LEU A 243 14.55 -59.09 17.25
CA LEU A 243 14.70 -59.55 18.63
C LEU A 243 13.39 -60.09 19.22
N ASN A 244 12.28 -59.39 18.98
CA ASN A 244 10.96 -59.85 19.39
C ASN A 244 10.54 -61.13 18.64
N PHE A 245 10.90 -61.26 17.36
CA PHE A 245 10.66 -62.50 16.61
C PHE A 245 11.42 -63.69 17.24
N TRP A 246 12.70 -63.53 17.55
CA TRP A 246 13.49 -64.57 18.22
C TRP A 246 12.94 -64.91 19.61
N ALA A 247 12.59 -63.90 20.41
CA ALA A 247 12.00 -64.11 21.74
C ALA A 247 10.68 -64.90 21.66
N ALA A 248 9.80 -64.57 20.71
CA ALA A 248 8.56 -65.31 20.48
C ALA A 248 8.84 -66.75 19.99
N PHE A 249 9.80 -66.94 19.08
CA PHE A 249 10.21 -68.26 18.60
C PHE A 249 10.70 -69.17 19.73
N PHE A 250 11.57 -68.66 20.61
CA PHE A 250 12.05 -69.41 21.78
C PHE A 250 10.97 -69.62 22.84
N SER A 251 10.05 -68.67 23.02
CA SER A 251 8.90 -68.85 23.92
C SER A 251 7.93 -69.93 23.45
N MET A 252 7.90 -70.26 22.15
CA MET A 252 7.08 -71.34 21.60
C MET A 252 7.77 -72.71 21.68
N SER A 253 9.10 -72.76 21.83
CA SER A 253 9.85 -74.01 21.91
C SER A 253 9.93 -74.55 23.35
N GLU A 254 8.82 -75.05 23.89
CA GLU A 254 8.80 -75.70 25.22
C GLU A 254 8.98 -77.23 25.20
N THR A 255 9.14 -77.87 24.04
CA THR A 255 9.39 -79.32 23.99
C THR A 255 10.79 -79.63 23.44
N PHE A 256 11.78 -79.66 24.34
CA PHE A 256 13.05 -80.34 24.07
C PHE A 256 12.78 -81.84 23.88
N PRO A 257 13.25 -82.48 22.79
CA PRO A 257 13.12 -83.92 22.66
C PRO A 257 14.03 -84.58 23.71
N LEU A 258 13.40 -85.19 24.72
CA LEU A 258 14.06 -86.11 25.63
C LEU A 258 14.68 -87.22 24.81
N ARG A 259 16.02 -87.19 24.69
CA ARG A 259 16.80 -88.23 24.05
C ARG A 259 16.76 -89.46 24.96
N THR A 260 15.83 -90.37 24.71
CA THR A 260 15.85 -91.71 25.32
C THR A 260 17.00 -92.49 24.69
N TYR A 261 18.05 -92.73 25.49
CA TYR A 261 19.10 -93.71 25.22
C TYR A 261 18.55 -95.13 25.28
#